data_AF-A0A172QWR4-F1
#
_entry.id   AF-A0A172QWR4-F1
#
_cell.length_a   1.000
_cell.length_b   1.000
_cell.length_c   1.000
_cell.angle_alpha   90.00
_cell.angle_beta   90.00
_cell.angle_gamma   90.00
#
_symmetry.space_group_name_H-M   'P 1'
#
loop_
_entity.id
_entity.type
_entity.pdbx_description
1 polymer ?
#
loop_
_entity_poly.entity_id
_entity_poly.type
_entity_poly.pdbx_seq_one_letter_code
_entity_poly.pdbx_strand_id
1 'polypeptide(L)'
;MFVLKDLLKAERIELDRTVTDWRDGIRAAGALLEKTHSIDSAYTDAMIASVEENGPYIVVAPGFAFAHARPSEAVHETAMSWVRLATPISFGHEKNDPVDLIVALAAQDSTSHNKAMAALAKALGKYRTELNQAQTPEEIQAILEKAAAPKQASSPAPVTAAAAQTTTQDKILTVCGNGLGTSLFLKNTLEQVFDAWGWSPYMTVEATDTISAKGKANEADLILTSGEIARTLGDVGIPVHVINDFTSADEIDAALRELYDI
;
A
#
# COMPACT_ATOMS: atom_id res chain seq x y z
N MET A 1 15.09 15.43 8.56
CA MET A 1 13.95 15.63 7.63
C MET A 1 13.93 14.41 6.74
N PHE A 2 12.85 13.62 6.76
CA PHE A 2 12.78 12.35 6.01
C PHE A 2 12.29 12.65 4.60
N VAL A 3 13.07 12.33 3.57
CA VAL A 3 12.74 12.61 2.18
C VAL A 3 12.62 11.28 1.44
N LEU A 4 11.56 11.13 0.63
CA LEU A 4 11.32 9.90 -0.14
C LEU A 4 12.51 9.52 -1.04
N LYS A 5 13.29 10.53 -1.48
CA LYS A 5 14.56 10.37 -2.19
C LYS A 5 15.65 9.60 -1.42
N ASP A 6 15.60 9.60 -0.09
CA ASP A 6 16.57 8.87 0.73
C ASP A 6 16.33 7.35 0.62
N LEU A 7 15.05 6.94 0.51
CA LEU A 7 14.67 5.54 0.32
C LEU A 7 14.77 5.10 -1.14
N LEU A 8 14.29 5.93 -2.07
CA LEU A 8 14.27 5.66 -3.51
C LEU A 8 15.32 6.51 -4.24
N LYS A 9 16.56 6.05 -4.19
CA LYS A 9 17.69 6.65 -4.92
C LYS A 9 17.53 6.41 -6.43
N ALA A 10 18.08 7.30 -7.26
CA ALA A 10 17.96 7.20 -8.71
C ALA A 10 18.51 5.88 -9.27
N GLU A 11 19.57 5.34 -8.64
CA GLU A 11 20.16 4.04 -8.99
C GLU A 11 19.26 2.82 -8.68
N ARG A 12 18.18 3.02 -7.91
CA ARG A 12 17.15 2.03 -7.59
C ARG A 12 15.87 2.23 -8.42
N ILE A 13 15.94 3.04 -9.49
CA ILE A 13 14.85 3.25 -10.43
C ILE A 13 15.28 2.68 -11.78
N GLU A 14 14.48 1.78 -12.31
CA GLU A 14 14.62 1.24 -13.65
C GLU A 14 13.32 1.46 -14.42
N LEU A 15 13.43 2.10 -15.58
CA LEU A 15 12.29 2.40 -16.44
C LEU A 15 12.31 1.49 -17.66
N ASP A 16 11.13 1.09 -18.09
CA ASP A 16 10.90 0.32 -19.30
C ASP A 16 11.68 -1.01 -19.32
N ARG A 17 11.71 -1.67 -18.15
CA ARG A 17 12.33 -2.99 -17.97
C ARG A 17 11.53 -4.06 -18.71
N THR A 18 12.21 -4.86 -19.53
CA THR A 18 11.62 -6.08 -20.09
C THR A 18 11.75 -7.22 -19.09
N VAL A 19 10.65 -7.91 -18.80
CA VAL A 19 10.59 -9.09 -17.95
C VAL A 19 9.70 -10.16 -18.58
N THR A 20 9.92 -11.41 -18.20
CA THR A 20 9.22 -12.58 -18.77
C THR A 20 7.94 -12.94 -18.02
N ASP A 21 7.95 -12.81 -16.69
CA ASP A 21 6.80 -13.07 -15.83
C ASP A 21 6.88 -12.20 -14.55
N TRP A 22 5.90 -12.35 -13.67
CA TRP A 22 5.84 -11.60 -12.42
C TRP A 22 7.01 -11.90 -11.48
N ARG A 23 7.58 -13.11 -11.52
CA ARG A 23 8.75 -13.47 -10.71
C ARG A 23 9.98 -12.72 -11.19
N ASP A 24 10.18 -12.66 -12.49
CA ASP A 24 11.24 -11.86 -13.12
C ASP A 24 11.07 -10.36 -12.84
N GLY A 25 9.83 -9.86 -12.81
CA GLY A 25 9.49 -8.52 -12.32
C GLY A 25 9.94 -8.25 -10.88
N ILE A 26 9.61 -9.15 -9.94
CA ILE A 26 10.04 -9.03 -8.54
C ILE A 26 11.56 -9.16 -8.42
N ARG A 27 12.21 -10.07 -9.18
CA ARG A 27 13.68 -10.19 -9.19
C ARG A 27 14.35 -8.92 -9.71
N ALA A 28 13.79 -8.26 -10.72
CA ALA A 28 14.31 -6.98 -11.20
C ALA A 28 14.25 -5.91 -10.09
N ALA A 29 13.12 -5.83 -9.37
CA ALA A 29 12.99 -4.90 -8.26
C ALA A 29 13.93 -5.23 -7.09
N GLY A 30 14.10 -6.51 -6.77
CA GLY A 30 15.05 -7.00 -5.75
C GLY A 30 16.51 -6.72 -6.12
N ALA A 31 16.90 -6.95 -7.38
CA ALA A 31 18.25 -6.74 -7.88
C ALA A 31 18.72 -5.28 -7.71
N LEU A 32 17.81 -4.30 -7.86
CA LEU A 32 18.12 -2.89 -7.60
C LEU A 32 18.43 -2.62 -6.12
N LEU A 33 17.75 -3.30 -5.19
CA LEU A 33 18.00 -3.18 -3.75
C LEU A 33 19.32 -3.88 -3.37
N GLU A 34 19.55 -5.09 -3.89
CA GLU A 34 20.77 -5.88 -3.69
C GLU A 34 22.02 -5.13 -4.19
N LYS A 35 21.93 -4.47 -5.35
CA LYS A 35 23.02 -3.66 -5.93
C LYS A 35 23.49 -2.56 -4.98
N THR A 36 22.59 -2.04 -4.15
CA THR A 36 22.92 -1.01 -3.15
C THR A 36 23.19 -1.57 -1.76
N HIS A 37 23.29 -2.91 -1.63
CA HIS A 37 23.49 -3.63 -0.38
C HIS A 37 22.41 -3.40 0.68
N SER A 38 21.20 -2.98 0.28
CA SER A 38 20.10 -2.77 1.22
C SER A 38 19.44 -4.07 1.65
N ILE A 39 19.50 -5.11 0.80
CA ILE A 39 18.99 -6.45 1.09
C ILE A 39 19.96 -7.52 0.59
N ASP A 40 19.82 -8.72 1.11
CA ASP A 40 20.32 -9.96 0.50
C ASP A 40 19.25 -10.57 -0.44
N SER A 41 19.69 -11.43 -1.36
CA SER A 41 18.80 -12.14 -2.30
C SER A 41 17.74 -13.01 -1.63
N ALA A 42 18.00 -13.47 -0.41
CA ALA A 42 17.02 -14.16 0.42
C ALA A 42 15.73 -13.35 0.65
N TYR A 43 15.81 -12.02 0.69
CA TYR A 43 14.62 -11.17 0.81
C TYR A 43 13.80 -11.15 -0.49
N THR A 44 14.47 -11.10 -1.65
CA THR A 44 13.83 -11.23 -2.97
C THR A 44 13.09 -12.58 -3.09
N ASP A 45 13.73 -13.66 -2.66
CA ASP A 45 13.11 -14.99 -2.63
C ASP A 45 11.90 -15.04 -1.70
N ALA A 46 11.98 -14.39 -0.53
CA ALA A 46 10.86 -14.30 0.41
C ALA A 46 9.66 -13.52 -0.15
N MET A 47 9.90 -12.46 -0.94
CA MET A 47 8.83 -11.73 -1.64
C MET A 47 8.11 -12.63 -2.65
N ILE A 48 8.88 -13.39 -3.45
CA ILE A 48 8.31 -14.32 -4.44
C ILE A 48 7.51 -15.43 -3.74
N ALA A 49 8.10 -16.08 -2.74
CA ALA A 49 7.45 -17.14 -1.98
C ALA A 49 6.13 -16.68 -1.34
N SER A 50 6.09 -15.43 -0.84
CA SER A 50 4.87 -14.86 -0.26
C SER A 50 3.74 -14.76 -1.28
N VAL A 51 4.03 -14.40 -2.53
CA VAL A 51 3.05 -14.34 -3.62
C VAL A 51 2.61 -15.74 -4.06
N GLU A 52 3.53 -16.71 -4.08
CA GLU A 52 3.18 -18.11 -4.41
C GLU A 52 2.24 -18.73 -3.37
N GLU A 53 2.45 -18.41 -2.09
CA GLU A 53 1.65 -18.93 -0.97
C GLU A 53 0.30 -18.23 -0.84
N ASN A 54 0.27 -16.89 -0.95
CA ASN A 54 -0.90 -16.07 -0.58
C ASN A 54 -1.64 -15.49 -1.79
N GLY A 55 -1.20 -15.81 -3.00
CA GLY A 55 -1.70 -15.20 -4.23
C GLY A 55 -1.18 -13.76 -4.42
N PRO A 56 -1.70 -13.02 -5.41
CA PRO A 56 -1.18 -11.71 -5.81
C PRO A 56 -1.60 -10.57 -4.87
N TYR A 57 -1.54 -10.76 -3.55
CA TYR A 57 -1.95 -9.78 -2.53
C TYR A 57 -1.15 -8.46 -2.57
N ILE A 58 0.00 -8.47 -3.23
CA ILE A 58 0.83 -7.28 -3.44
C ILE A 58 0.32 -6.39 -4.59
N VAL A 59 -0.63 -6.87 -5.41
CA VAL A 59 -1.23 -6.08 -6.48
C VAL A 59 -2.38 -5.25 -5.91
N VAL A 60 -2.05 -4.05 -5.44
CA VAL A 60 -2.94 -3.25 -4.58
C VAL A 60 -3.74 -2.18 -5.34
N ALA A 61 -3.43 -1.94 -6.62
CA ALA A 61 -4.13 -1.00 -7.48
C ALA A 61 -3.95 -1.37 -8.96
N PRO A 62 -4.80 -0.87 -9.88
CA PRO A 62 -4.66 -1.14 -11.32
C PRO A 62 -3.24 -0.84 -11.83
N GLY A 63 -2.62 -1.83 -12.46
CA GLY A 63 -1.29 -1.69 -13.00
C GLY A 63 -0.17 -1.66 -11.96
N PHE A 64 -0.41 -1.92 -10.68
CA PHE A 64 0.56 -1.67 -9.61
C PHE A 64 0.73 -2.85 -8.66
N ALA A 65 1.98 -3.31 -8.52
CA ALA A 65 2.40 -4.24 -7.48
C ALA A 65 3.35 -3.58 -6.47
N PHE A 66 3.04 -3.71 -5.19
CA PHE A 66 3.85 -3.25 -4.06
C PHE A 66 4.55 -4.43 -3.39
N ALA A 67 5.68 -4.86 -3.93
CA ALA A 67 6.41 -6.04 -3.50
C ALA A 67 7.06 -5.84 -2.13
N HIS A 68 6.77 -6.72 -1.18
CA HIS A 68 7.35 -6.72 0.16
C HIS A 68 7.20 -8.10 0.80
N ALA A 69 8.07 -8.39 1.77
CA ALA A 69 7.99 -9.56 2.62
C ALA A 69 8.08 -9.15 4.10
N ARG A 70 7.87 -10.12 5.01
CA ARG A 70 8.06 -9.89 6.45
C ARG A 70 9.51 -9.42 6.74
N PRO A 71 9.73 -8.57 7.75
CA PRO A 71 11.07 -8.18 8.18
C PRO A 71 11.94 -9.41 8.47
N SER A 72 13.22 -9.35 8.10
CA SER A 72 14.19 -10.44 8.31
C SER A 72 15.62 -9.89 8.36
N GLU A 73 16.56 -10.72 8.79
CA GLU A 73 18.01 -10.41 8.79
C GLU A 73 18.58 -10.15 7.39
N ALA A 74 17.84 -10.52 6.33
CA ALA A 74 18.21 -10.22 4.95
C ALA A 74 17.97 -8.75 4.57
N VAL A 75 17.48 -7.89 5.49
CA VAL A 75 17.26 -6.45 5.27
C VAL A 75 18.26 -5.64 6.10
N HIS A 76 19.21 -5.02 5.42
CA HIS A 76 20.32 -4.26 6.01
C HIS A 76 20.03 -2.75 6.13
N GLU A 77 19.16 -2.24 5.27
CA GLU A 77 18.76 -0.84 5.21
C GLU A 77 17.30 -0.73 4.77
N THR A 78 16.54 0.21 5.33
CA THR A 78 15.23 0.55 4.77
C THR A 78 15.42 1.21 3.41
N ALA A 79 14.85 0.64 2.35
CA ALA A 79 15.06 1.07 0.97
C ALA A 79 13.87 0.70 0.08
N MET A 80 13.72 1.43 -1.03
CA MET A 80 12.77 1.07 -2.08
C MET A 80 13.44 1.02 -3.45
N SER A 81 12.84 0.23 -4.33
CA SER A 81 13.13 0.24 -5.75
C SER A 81 11.86 0.47 -6.56
N TRP A 82 12.04 0.97 -7.78
CA TRP A 82 10.97 1.33 -8.69
C TRP A 82 11.28 0.74 -10.06
N VAL A 83 10.41 -0.16 -10.52
CA VAL A 83 10.56 -0.83 -11.82
C VAL A 83 9.30 -0.58 -12.63
N ARG A 84 9.40 0.28 -13.65
CA ARG A 84 8.36 0.38 -14.69
C ARG A 84 8.68 -0.64 -15.78
N LEU A 85 7.70 -1.42 -16.19
CA LEU A 85 7.85 -2.46 -17.20
C LEU A 85 7.61 -1.90 -18.60
N ALA A 86 8.41 -2.35 -19.57
CA ALA A 86 8.20 -2.02 -20.99
C ALA A 86 6.91 -2.65 -21.55
N THR A 87 6.48 -3.77 -20.98
CA THR A 87 5.25 -4.46 -21.35
C THR A 87 4.57 -4.94 -20.07
N PRO A 88 3.28 -4.60 -19.85
CA PRO A 88 2.56 -5.04 -18.67
C PRO A 88 2.46 -6.57 -18.60
N ILE A 89 2.53 -7.13 -17.40
CA ILE A 89 2.49 -8.58 -17.14
C ILE A 89 1.33 -8.95 -16.22
N SER A 90 0.85 -10.19 -16.31
CA SER A 90 -0.18 -10.70 -15.40
C SER A 90 0.44 -11.27 -14.12
N PHE A 91 -0.08 -10.84 -12.96
CA PHE A 91 0.16 -11.46 -11.66
C PHE A 91 -0.91 -12.49 -11.29
N GLY A 92 -1.99 -12.56 -12.07
CA GLY A 92 -3.18 -13.37 -11.82
C GLY A 92 -4.22 -12.66 -10.96
N HIS A 93 -4.13 -11.34 -10.79
CA HIS A 93 -5.09 -10.56 -10.00
C HIS A 93 -6.34 -10.22 -10.83
N GLU A 94 -7.54 -10.50 -10.31
CA GLU A 94 -8.79 -10.45 -11.09
C GLU A 94 -9.10 -9.07 -11.71
N LYS A 95 -8.88 -7.98 -10.96
CA LYS A 95 -9.24 -6.61 -11.39
C LYS A 95 -8.09 -5.66 -11.73
N ASN A 96 -6.91 -5.89 -11.16
CA ASN A 96 -5.80 -4.95 -11.18
C ASN A 96 -4.71 -5.31 -12.19
N ASP A 97 -4.79 -6.51 -12.79
CA ASP A 97 -3.95 -6.90 -13.92
C ASP A 97 -4.35 -6.15 -15.22
N PRO A 98 -3.41 -5.96 -16.15
CA PRO A 98 -2.00 -6.31 -16.04
C PRO A 98 -1.19 -5.27 -15.27
N VAL A 99 -0.11 -5.68 -14.62
CA VAL A 99 0.82 -4.83 -13.86
C VAL A 99 1.90 -4.24 -14.77
N ASP A 100 2.09 -2.93 -14.71
CA ASP A 100 3.16 -2.21 -15.43
C ASP A 100 4.16 -1.51 -14.49
N LEU A 101 3.87 -1.44 -13.19
CA LEU A 101 4.72 -0.84 -12.18
C LEU A 101 4.88 -1.78 -10.99
N ILE A 102 6.13 -2.10 -10.67
CA ILE A 102 6.50 -2.85 -9.47
C ILE A 102 7.37 -1.94 -8.60
N VAL A 103 6.92 -1.68 -7.37
CA VAL A 103 7.72 -0.98 -6.36
C VAL A 103 8.00 -1.95 -5.23
N ALA A 104 9.27 -2.20 -4.94
CA ALA A 104 9.65 -3.02 -3.79
C ALA A 104 9.98 -2.14 -2.58
N LEU A 105 9.60 -2.59 -1.38
CA LEU A 105 9.97 -1.98 -0.11
C LEU A 105 10.64 -3.03 0.78
N ALA A 106 11.86 -2.73 1.21
CA ALA A 106 12.52 -3.40 2.31
C ALA A 106 12.52 -2.45 3.51
N ALA A 107 11.97 -2.88 4.65
CA ALA A 107 11.83 -2.04 5.84
C ALA A 107 12.36 -2.76 7.08
N GLN A 108 13.22 -2.08 7.84
CA GLN A 108 13.74 -2.57 9.13
C GLN A 108 12.84 -2.17 10.31
N ASP A 109 12.16 -1.02 10.24
CA ASP A 109 11.33 -0.50 11.32
C ASP A 109 9.99 0.08 10.86
N SER A 110 9.05 0.16 11.81
CA SER A 110 7.66 0.49 11.53
C SER A 110 7.34 2.00 11.49
N THR A 111 8.31 2.90 11.64
CA THR A 111 8.02 4.34 11.83
C THR A 111 8.44 5.20 10.66
N SER A 112 9.61 4.91 10.08
CA SER A 112 10.16 5.71 8.97
C SER A 112 9.44 5.42 7.65
N HIS A 113 9.02 4.17 7.44
CA HIS A 113 8.38 3.74 6.20
C HIS A 113 6.96 4.28 5.99
N ASN A 114 6.17 4.53 7.05
CA ASN A 114 4.78 5.02 6.92
C ASN A 114 4.67 6.33 6.12
N LYS A 115 5.59 7.27 6.34
CA LYS A 115 5.59 8.56 5.61
C LYS A 115 5.90 8.37 4.12
N ALA A 116 6.81 7.44 3.80
CA ALA A 116 7.12 7.11 2.42
C ALA A 116 5.94 6.45 1.71
N MET A 117 5.25 5.55 2.41
CA MET A 117 4.05 4.89 1.88
C MET A 117 2.90 5.85 1.67
N ALA A 118 2.67 6.79 2.59
CA ALA A 118 1.65 7.83 2.41
C ALA A 118 1.97 8.72 1.19
N ALA A 119 3.24 9.11 1.01
CA ALA A 119 3.67 9.86 -0.16
C ALA A 119 3.50 9.07 -1.46
N LEU A 120 3.85 7.77 -1.46
CA LEU A 120 3.68 6.89 -2.61
C LEU A 120 2.20 6.67 -2.95
N ALA A 121 1.35 6.40 -1.97
CA ALA A 121 -0.09 6.24 -2.16
C ALA A 121 -0.73 7.49 -2.77
N LYS A 122 -0.41 8.67 -2.21
CA LYS A 122 -0.86 9.95 -2.73
C LYS A 122 -0.32 10.22 -4.15
N ALA A 123 0.92 9.84 -4.44
CA ALA A 123 1.50 10.02 -5.77
C ALA A 123 0.82 9.13 -6.81
N LEU A 124 0.56 7.87 -6.48
CA LEU A 124 -0.13 6.94 -7.37
C LEU A 124 -1.59 7.34 -7.57
N GLY A 125 -2.32 7.75 -6.54
CA GLY A 125 -3.71 8.19 -6.69
C GLY A 125 -3.85 9.49 -7.48
N LYS A 126 -2.94 10.46 -7.31
CA LYS A 126 -3.08 11.80 -7.91
C LYS A 126 -2.25 12.03 -9.18
N TYR A 127 -1.08 11.43 -9.27
CA TYR A 127 -0.07 11.73 -10.30
C TYR A 127 0.26 10.51 -11.17
N ARG A 128 -0.61 9.48 -11.25
CA ARG A 128 -0.33 8.25 -12.03
C ARG A 128 0.08 8.53 -13.47
N THR A 129 -0.62 9.43 -14.16
CA THR A 129 -0.31 9.79 -15.55
C THR A 129 1.08 10.40 -15.69
N GLU A 130 1.47 11.30 -14.77
CA GLU A 130 2.81 11.91 -14.75
C GLU A 130 3.88 10.84 -14.52
N LEU A 131 3.66 9.92 -13.57
CA LEU A 131 4.58 8.82 -13.25
C LEU A 131 4.76 7.84 -14.42
N ASN A 132 3.67 7.54 -15.14
CA ASN A 132 3.70 6.67 -16.31
C ASN A 132 4.46 7.31 -17.49
N GLN A 133 4.47 8.64 -17.58
CA GLN A 133 5.12 9.39 -18.67
C GLN A 133 6.57 9.79 -18.38
N ALA A 134 7.02 9.72 -17.12
CA ALA A 134 8.37 10.10 -16.74
C ALA A 134 9.43 9.33 -17.54
N GLN A 135 10.44 10.01 -18.06
CA GLN A 135 11.50 9.44 -18.89
C GLN A 135 12.80 9.22 -18.13
N THR A 136 12.91 9.76 -16.91
CA THR A 136 14.12 9.63 -16.09
C THR A 136 13.81 9.31 -14.62
N PRO A 137 14.77 8.69 -13.90
CA PRO A 137 14.70 8.53 -12.45
C PRO A 137 14.43 9.84 -11.69
N GLU A 138 15.03 10.95 -12.15
CA GLU A 138 14.91 12.26 -11.52
C GLU A 138 13.48 12.82 -11.63
N GLU A 139 12.80 12.57 -12.76
CA GLU A 139 11.40 12.96 -12.94
C GLU A 139 10.47 12.20 -11.98
N ILE A 140 10.67 10.88 -11.82
CA ILE A 140 9.94 10.08 -10.82
C ILE A 140 10.13 10.68 -9.43
N GLN A 141 11.38 10.94 -9.04
CA GLN A 141 11.69 11.52 -7.74
C GLN A 141 11.03 12.89 -7.53
N ALA A 142 11.01 13.76 -8.55
CA ALA A 142 10.39 15.07 -8.47
C ALA A 142 8.85 14.98 -8.28
N ILE A 143 8.18 14.05 -8.97
CA ILE A 143 6.74 13.82 -8.81
C ILE A 143 6.43 13.30 -7.40
N LEU A 144 7.26 12.38 -6.90
CA LEU A 144 7.14 11.84 -5.54
C LEU A 144 7.33 12.90 -4.45
N GLU A 145 8.26 13.85 -4.63
CA GLU A 145 8.42 14.99 -3.73
C GLU A 145 7.22 15.94 -3.73
N LYS A 146 6.67 16.21 -4.91
CA LYS A 146 5.42 17.00 -5.07
C LYS A 146 4.26 16.34 -4.31
N ALA A 147 4.22 15.00 -4.23
CA ALA A 147 3.23 14.28 -3.42
C ALA A 147 3.49 14.39 -1.91
N ALA A 148 4.74 14.34 -1.48
CA ALA A 148 5.14 14.44 -0.08
C ALA A 148 4.93 15.85 0.55
N ALA A 149 4.74 16.89 -0.27
CA ALA A 149 4.52 18.24 0.22
C ALA A 149 3.23 18.35 1.08
N PRO A 150 3.29 19.00 2.27
CA PRO A 150 2.12 19.19 3.13
C PRO A 150 1.05 20.01 2.41
N LYS A 151 -0.22 19.60 2.53
CA LYS A 151 -1.36 20.41 2.08
C LYS A 151 -1.40 21.70 2.92
N GLN A 152 -1.62 22.84 2.28
CA GLN A 152 -2.21 23.99 2.97
C GLN A 152 -3.57 23.55 3.53
N ALA A 153 -3.75 23.71 4.84
CA ALA A 153 -4.98 23.34 5.53
C ALA A 153 -6.17 24.05 4.87
N SER A 154 -7.09 23.26 4.29
CA SER A 154 -8.41 23.73 3.89
C SER A 154 -9.34 23.44 5.07
N SER A 155 -10.02 24.46 5.59
CA SER A 155 -11.00 24.30 6.66
C SER A 155 -12.14 23.38 6.21
N PRO A 156 -12.51 22.36 7.00
CA PRO A 156 -13.65 21.52 6.67
C PRO A 156 -14.97 22.28 6.94
N ALA A 157 -15.94 22.09 6.06
CA ALA A 157 -17.33 22.46 6.29
C ALA A 157 -17.97 21.46 7.27
N PRO A 158 -18.95 21.86 8.11
CA PRO A 158 -19.54 20.97 9.09
C PRO A 158 -20.48 19.97 8.39
N VAL A 159 -20.30 18.69 8.66
CA VAL A 159 -21.28 17.63 8.38
C VAL A 159 -21.93 17.24 9.70
N THR A 160 -23.23 17.47 9.84
CA THR A 160 -24.03 17.03 10.99
C THR A 160 -24.45 15.57 10.78
N ALA A 161 -23.95 14.66 11.61
CA ALA A 161 -24.40 13.27 11.67
C ALA A 161 -25.54 13.12 12.70
N ALA A 162 -26.61 12.44 12.30
CA ALA A 162 -27.66 11.94 13.18
C ALA A 162 -27.40 10.46 13.47
N ALA A 163 -27.47 10.07 14.74
CA ALA A 163 -27.02 8.78 15.24
C ALA A 163 -28.06 7.65 15.10
N ALA A 164 -27.59 6.46 14.73
CA ALA A 164 -28.14 5.19 15.15
C ALA A 164 -27.13 4.50 16.08
N GLN A 165 -27.59 4.04 17.24
CA GLN A 165 -26.75 3.46 18.31
C GLN A 165 -26.33 2.03 17.99
N THR A 166 -25.18 1.86 17.34
CA THR A 166 -24.26 0.75 17.60
C THR A 166 -23.15 1.28 18.51
N THR A 167 -22.74 0.49 19.51
CA THR A 167 -21.55 0.84 20.31
C THR A 167 -20.33 0.74 19.41
N THR A 168 -19.94 1.87 18.82
CA THR A 168 -18.74 2.02 18.00
C THR A 168 -17.50 1.89 18.88
N GLN A 169 -16.52 1.15 18.39
CA GLN A 169 -15.16 1.08 18.94
C GLN A 169 -14.27 2.19 18.39
N ASP A 170 -14.79 2.97 17.43
CA ASP A 170 -14.09 4.05 16.75
C ASP A 170 -12.76 3.58 16.14
N LYS A 171 -12.73 2.31 15.70
CA LYS A 171 -11.51 1.61 15.27
C LYS A 171 -11.75 0.75 14.03
N ILE A 172 -10.95 0.97 12.99
CA ILE A 172 -10.91 0.16 11.77
C ILE A 172 -9.57 -0.57 11.66
N LEU A 173 -9.62 -1.86 11.35
CA LEU A 173 -8.43 -2.63 11.00
C LEU A 173 -8.23 -2.63 9.49
N THR A 174 -7.00 -2.40 9.05
CA THR A 174 -6.56 -2.70 7.69
C THR A 174 -5.65 -3.92 7.75
N VAL A 175 -5.94 -4.94 6.94
CA VAL A 175 -5.28 -6.26 7.08
C VAL A 175 -4.54 -6.64 5.82
N CYS A 176 -3.36 -7.23 5.97
CA CYS A 176 -2.64 -7.88 4.89
C CYS A 176 -2.23 -9.32 5.24
N GLY A 177 -1.83 -10.09 4.22
CA GLY A 177 -1.43 -11.50 4.39
C GLY A 177 -0.18 -11.66 5.24
N ASN A 178 0.90 -10.98 4.82
CA ASN A 178 2.22 -11.15 5.42
C ASN A 178 2.88 -9.81 5.78
N GLY A 179 2.66 -9.36 7.02
CA GLY A 179 3.33 -8.18 7.59
C GLY A 179 2.42 -6.96 7.68
N LEU A 180 2.89 -5.82 7.19
CA LEU A 180 2.16 -4.54 7.25
C LEU A 180 2.09 -3.79 5.91
N GLY A 181 2.78 -4.24 4.84
CA GLY A 181 2.97 -3.41 3.64
C GLY A 181 1.65 -3.05 2.94
N THR A 182 0.92 -4.04 2.43
CA THR A 182 -0.36 -3.78 1.75
C THR A 182 -1.40 -3.10 2.67
N SER A 183 -1.45 -3.47 3.95
CA SER A 183 -2.41 -2.87 4.90
C SER A 183 -2.09 -1.41 5.21
N LEU A 184 -0.82 -1.04 5.30
CA LEU A 184 -0.42 0.35 5.48
C LEU A 184 -0.76 1.22 4.27
N PHE A 185 -0.70 0.66 3.06
CA PHE A 185 -1.14 1.37 1.86
C PHE A 185 -2.63 1.76 1.97
N LEU A 186 -3.46 0.79 2.33
CA LEU A 186 -4.89 0.98 2.56
C LEU A 186 -5.16 1.96 3.72
N LYS A 187 -4.45 1.79 4.83
CA LYS A 187 -4.54 2.69 5.99
C LYS A 187 -4.27 4.13 5.60
N ASN A 188 -3.21 4.40 4.84
CA ASN A 188 -2.85 5.77 4.45
C ASN A 188 -3.92 6.42 3.55
N THR A 189 -4.54 5.65 2.66
CA THR A 189 -5.63 6.18 1.81
C THR A 189 -6.91 6.37 2.62
N LEU A 190 -7.21 5.46 3.55
CA LEU A 190 -8.33 5.60 4.50
C LEU A 190 -8.17 6.84 5.40
N GLU A 191 -6.99 7.08 5.96
CA GLU A 191 -6.70 8.27 6.76
C GLU A 191 -6.84 9.56 5.93
N GLN A 192 -6.51 9.55 4.63
CA GLN A 192 -6.76 10.69 3.75
C GLN A 192 -8.25 10.99 3.56
N VAL A 193 -9.10 9.95 3.53
CA VAL A 193 -10.56 10.11 3.48
C VAL A 193 -11.07 10.70 4.80
N PHE A 194 -10.61 10.17 5.93
CA PHE A 194 -10.98 10.73 7.24
C PHE A 194 -10.51 12.17 7.43
N ASP A 195 -9.33 12.53 6.94
CA ASP A 195 -8.84 13.91 6.94
C ASP A 195 -9.76 14.82 6.12
N ALA A 196 -10.23 14.34 4.96
CA ALA A 196 -11.16 15.08 4.11
C ALA A 196 -12.54 15.26 4.76
N TRP A 197 -12.99 14.28 5.54
CA TRP A 197 -14.24 14.32 6.29
C TRP A 197 -14.14 15.10 7.60
N GLY A 198 -12.92 15.37 8.08
CA GLY A 198 -12.67 15.94 9.41
C GLY A 198 -12.87 14.94 10.55
N TRP A 199 -12.82 13.63 10.25
CA TRP A 199 -13.08 12.54 11.20
C TRP A 199 -11.83 11.98 11.87
N SER A 200 -10.63 12.37 11.42
CA SER A 200 -9.35 11.89 11.95
C SER A 200 -9.18 12.00 13.48
N PRO A 201 -9.73 13.00 14.20
CA PRO A 201 -9.65 13.05 15.66
C PRO A 201 -10.51 12.00 16.37
N TYR A 202 -11.45 11.39 15.67
CA TYR A 202 -12.46 10.49 16.24
C TYR A 202 -12.21 9.03 15.86
N MET A 203 -11.48 8.77 14.76
CA MET A 203 -11.27 7.42 14.23
C MET A 203 -9.84 6.94 14.46
N THR A 204 -9.69 5.68 14.85
CA THR A 204 -8.41 4.97 14.92
C THR A 204 -8.29 4.00 13.75
N VAL A 205 -7.21 4.09 12.98
CA VAL A 205 -6.89 3.09 11.94
C VAL A 205 -5.63 2.32 12.32
N GLU A 206 -5.76 1.01 12.47
CA GLU A 206 -4.65 0.12 12.78
C GLU A 206 -4.35 -0.81 11.58
N ALA A 207 -3.10 -0.84 11.14
CA ALA A 207 -2.63 -1.80 10.15
C ALA A 207 -2.10 -3.04 10.86
N THR A 208 -2.48 -4.23 10.38
CA THR A 208 -2.08 -5.50 11.00
C THR A 208 -1.98 -6.64 9.97
N ASP A 209 -1.50 -7.80 10.42
CA ASP A 209 -1.41 -9.04 9.63
C ASP A 209 -2.63 -9.94 9.88
N THR A 210 -2.81 -10.95 9.03
CA THR A 210 -3.98 -11.85 9.07
C THR A 210 -4.10 -12.64 10.37
N ILE A 211 -2.98 -13.01 11.02
CA ILE A 211 -2.98 -13.76 12.28
C ILE A 211 -3.41 -12.84 13.43
N SER A 212 -2.78 -11.67 13.51
CA SER A 212 -3.07 -10.66 14.52
C SER A 212 -4.50 -10.12 14.41
N ALA A 213 -5.01 -9.93 13.19
CA ALA A 213 -6.37 -9.47 12.93
C ALA A 213 -7.44 -10.36 13.59
N LYS A 214 -7.28 -11.69 13.52
CA LYS A 214 -8.23 -12.64 14.12
C LYS A 214 -8.32 -12.48 15.65
N GLY A 215 -7.22 -12.13 16.30
CA GLY A 215 -7.19 -11.91 17.75
C GLY A 215 -7.72 -10.54 18.20
N LYS A 216 -7.73 -9.55 17.30
CA LYS A 216 -8.13 -8.16 17.57
C LYS A 216 -9.48 -7.77 16.99
N ALA A 217 -10.15 -8.68 16.28
CA ALA A 217 -11.39 -8.39 15.57
C ALA A 217 -12.47 -7.77 16.47
N ASN A 218 -12.57 -8.22 17.73
CA ASN A 218 -13.52 -7.70 18.72
C ASN A 218 -13.22 -6.26 19.22
N GLU A 219 -12.04 -5.72 18.93
CA GLU A 219 -11.65 -4.35 19.27
C GLU A 219 -12.01 -3.34 18.17
N ALA A 220 -12.50 -3.80 17.01
CA ALA A 220 -12.73 -2.96 15.84
C ALA A 220 -14.18 -3.07 15.35
N ASP A 221 -14.63 -2.02 14.68
CA ASP A 221 -15.97 -1.96 14.07
C ASP A 221 -16.02 -2.77 12.78
N LEU A 222 -14.93 -2.76 12.01
CA LEU A 222 -14.81 -3.46 10.73
C LEU A 222 -13.35 -3.66 10.31
N ILE A 223 -13.17 -4.55 9.33
CA ILE A 223 -11.90 -4.78 8.62
C ILE A 223 -12.04 -4.34 7.17
N LEU A 224 -11.11 -3.52 6.69
CA LEU A 224 -10.91 -3.26 5.26
C LEU A 224 -9.69 -4.04 4.75
N THR A 225 -9.82 -4.76 3.64
CA THR A 225 -8.72 -5.55 3.07
C THR A 225 -8.96 -5.91 1.59
N SER A 226 -8.05 -6.69 0.98
CA SER A 226 -8.20 -7.20 -0.40
C SER A 226 -9.06 -8.47 -0.43
N GLY A 227 -9.52 -8.87 -1.62
CA GLY A 227 -10.34 -10.08 -1.77
C GLY A 227 -9.61 -11.36 -1.33
N GLU A 228 -8.32 -11.48 -1.63
CA GLU A 228 -7.45 -12.61 -1.29
C GLU A 228 -7.31 -12.76 0.23
N ILE A 229 -7.13 -11.63 0.92
CA ILE A 229 -6.96 -11.61 2.36
C ILE A 229 -8.30 -11.82 3.07
N ALA A 230 -9.39 -11.25 2.55
CA ALA A 230 -10.74 -11.53 3.05
C ALA A 230 -11.07 -13.03 3.01
N ARG A 231 -10.71 -13.72 1.91
CA ARG A 231 -10.87 -15.18 1.77
C ARG A 231 -10.05 -15.95 2.82
N THR A 232 -8.83 -15.51 3.11
CA THR A 232 -7.94 -16.15 4.10
C THR A 232 -8.35 -15.87 5.56
N LEU A 233 -8.86 -14.66 5.84
CA LEU A 233 -9.39 -14.28 7.15
C LEU A 233 -10.59 -15.15 7.51
N GLY A 234 -11.53 -15.32 6.57
CA GLY A 234 -12.79 -16.00 6.82
C GLY A 234 -13.70 -15.18 7.73
N ASP A 235 -14.60 -15.87 8.44
CA ASP A 235 -15.47 -15.22 9.42
C ASP A 235 -14.70 -14.95 10.73
N VAL A 236 -14.65 -13.68 11.11
CA VAL A 236 -13.98 -13.17 12.31
C VAL A 236 -14.95 -12.44 13.26
N GLY A 237 -16.26 -12.53 13.00
CA GLY A 237 -17.30 -11.99 13.87
C GLY A 237 -17.57 -10.48 13.75
N ILE A 238 -16.88 -9.79 12.84
CA ILE A 238 -17.14 -8.38 12.47
C ILE A 238 -17.19 -8.24 10.94
N PRO A 239 -17.80 -7.17 10.40
CA PRO A 239 -17.81 -6.90 8.97
C PRO A 239 -16.40 -6.87 8.37
N VAL A 240 -16.22 -7.58 7.25
CA VAL A 240 -15.01 -7.53 6.42
C VAL A 240 -15.42 -6.99 5.05
N HIS A 241 -14.90 -5.83 4.68
CA HIS A 241 -15.20 -5.17 3.40
C HIS A 241 -13.97 -5.21 2.48
N VAL A 242 -14.22 -5.52 1.21
CA VAL A 242 -13.18 -5.68 0.19
C VAL A 242 -12.98 -4.37 -0.58
N ILE A 243 -11.77 -3.84 -0.53
CA ILE A 243 -11.31 -2.72 -1.37
C ILE A 243 -10.50 -3.31 -2.54
N ASN A 244 -10.67 -2.79 -3.74
CA ASN A 244 -9.99 -3.30 -4.94
C ASN A 244 -8.81 -2.40 -5.35
N ASP A 245 -8.97 -1.09 -5.26
CA ASP A 245 -7.92 -0.11 -5.50
C ASP A 245 -7.59 0.64 -4.19
N PHE A 246 -6.49 0.24 -3.57
CA PHE A 246 -6.02 0.79 -2.30
C PHE A 246 -5.52 2.23 -2.44
N THR A 247 -5.36 2.73 -3.67
CA THR A 247 -4.97 4.12 -3.97
C THR A 247 -6.18 5.01 -4.26
N SER A 248 -7.37 4.43 -4.42
CA SER A 248 -8.61 5.15 -4.74
C SER A 248 -9.27 5.68 -3.46
N ALA A 249 -9.09 6.97 -3.20
CA ALA A 249 -9.82 7.65 -2.13
C ALA A 249 -11.34 7.62 -2.36
N ASP A 250 -11.78 7.63 -3.62
CA ASP A 250 -13.20 7.60 -3.98
C ASP A 250 -13.84 6.24 -3.69
N GLU A 251 -13.13 5.12 -3.92
CA GLU A 251 -13.62 3.78 -3.56
C GLU A 251 -13.76 3.64 -2.05
N ILE A 252 -12.77 4.12 -1.30
CA ILE A 252 -12.80 4.05 0.16
C ILE A 252 -13.87 5.00 0.73
N ASP A 253 -14.03 6.22 0.20
CA ASP A 253 -15.12 7.14 0.57
C ASP A 253 -16.48 6.48 0.36
N ALA A 254 -16.72 5.86 -0.80
CA ALA A 254 -17.96 5.16 -1.10
C ALA A 254 -18.21 3.98 -0.14
N ALA A 255 -17.18 3.18 0.14
CA ALA A 255 -17.29 2.06 1.07
C ALA A 255 -17.61 2.51 2.50
N LEU A 256 -16.95 3.56 2.99
CA LEU A 256 -17.23 4.11 4.32
C LEU A 256 -18.65 4.70 4.41
N ARG A 257 -19.11 5.39 3.37
CA ARG A 257 -20.49 5.92 3.31
C ARG A 257 -21.52 4.81 3.40
N GLU A 258 -21.30 3.71 2.70
CA GLU A 258 -22.16 2.53 2.78
C GLU A 258 -22.12 1.90 4.19
N LEU A 259 -20.93 1.74 4.77
CA LEU A 259 -20.76 1.07 6.07
C LEU A 259 -21.28 1.89 7.26
N TYR A 260 -21.19 3.22 7.19
CA TYR A 260 -21.66 4.14 8.23
C TYR A 260 -23.03 4.75 7.93
N ASP A 261 -23.64 4.44 6.79
CA ASP A 261 -24.96 4.92 6.33
C ASP A 261 -25.06 6.47 6.28
N ILE A 262 -24.11 7.12 5.56
CA ILE A 262 -23.98 8.60 5.46
C ILE A 262 -23.82 9.16 4.04
#